data_AF-A0A2E7ULW8-F1
#
_entry.id   AF-A0A2E7ULW8-F1
#
_cell.length_a   1.000
_cell.length_b   1.000
_cell.length_c   1.000
_cell.angle_alpha   90.00
_cell.angle_beta   90.00
_cell.angle_gamma   90.00
#
_symmetry.space_group_name_H-M   'P 1'
#
loop_
_entity.id
_entity.type
_entity.pdbx_description
1 polymer ?
#
loop_
_entity_poly.entity_id
_entity_poly.type
_entity_poly.pdbx_seq_one_letter_code
_entity_poly.pdbx_strand_id
1 'polypeptide(L)'
;MTRFFTGMLLPLFVACTSDVPQSPAVEQAGLASGTKAEVPAGALGERFILAFVNAPDTSFEVLDLDVGLDRRAAERIIRHRDGADRESGTADDNYFDSVDELLSVDWVGPTTIDLLEDWLVQAATDGQLVDGVAFTDDEAIMVVSLANTAEADYLDVDLELDIRAVDGILDARPIRDIRALADVAYVGPATLERLRAAISQ
;
A
#
# COMPACT_ATOMS: atom_id res chain seq x y z
N MET A 1 86.00 30.96 -10.21
CA MET A 1 85.27 29.75 -10.63
C MET A 1 83.79 30.10 -10.68
N THR A 2 83.15 29.87 -11.84
CA THR A 2 81.70 29.62 -12.06
C THR A 2 80.65 30.53 -11.41
N ARG A 3 79.59 31.01 -12.06
CA ARG A 3 79.17 31.32 -13.45
C ARG A 3 77.71 31.80 -13.26
N PHE A 4 77.32 32.88 -13.95
CA PHE A 4 76.02 33.10 -14.63
C PHE A 4 74.73 33.23 -13.78
N PHE A 5 73.98 34.34 -13.90
CA PHE A 5 72.97 34.65 -14.93
C PHE A 5 71.66 33.87 -14.75
N THR A 6 70.54 34.49 -15.13
CA THR A 6 69.16 33.96 -15.26
C THR A 6 68.27 34.35 -14.06
N GLY A 7 67.12 34.99 -14.20
CA GLY A 7 66.35 35.31 -15.40
C GLY A 7 64.89 35.41 -14.99
N MET A 8 64.30 36.56 -15.25
CA MET A 8 62.85 36.79 -15.29
C MET A 8 62.21 35.76 -16.23
N LEU A 9 61.27 34.94 -15.74
CA LEU A 9 60.35 34.20 -16.60
C LEU A 9 59.00 33.97 -15.92
N LEU A 10 58.00 34.55 -16.56
CA LEU A 10 56.56 34.48 -16.36
C LEU A 10 56.03 33.04 -16.61
N PRO A 11 55.16 32.47 -15.76
CA PRO A 11 54.26 31.42 -16.20
C PRO A 11 52.86 31.99 -16.43
N LEU A 12 52.47 31.83 -17.68
CA LEU A 12 51.17 31.91 -18.31
C LEU A 12 50.12 31.10 -17.50
N PHE A 13 49.13 31.75 -16.89
CA PHE A 13 47.91 31.05 -16.47
C PHE A 13 46.98 30.95 -17.67
N VAL A 14 46.93 29.75 -18.24
CA VAL A 14 45.95 29.35 -19.25
C VAL A 14 44.58 29.31 -18.57
N ALA A 15 43.69 30.21 -18.99
CA ALA A 15 42.29 30.17 -18.66
C ALA A 15 41.62 29.02 -19.43
N CYS A 16 41.27 27.93 -18.72
CA CYS A 16 40.18 27.07 -19.16
C CYS A 16 38.92 27.58 -18.47
N THR A 17 38.10 28.30 -19.23
CA THR A 17 36.72 28.61 -18.90
C THR A 17 35.93 27.30 -18.92
N SER A 18 35.61 26.76 -17.75
CA SER A 18 34.52 25.79 -17.63
C SER A 18 33.25 26.58 -17.34
N ASP A 19 32.49 26.79 -18.40
CA ASP A 19 31.11 27.26 -18.40
C ASP A 19 30.28 26.28 -17.56
N VAL A 20 29.94 26.66 -16.33
CA VAL A 20 29.01 25.90 -15.49
C VAL A 20 27.62 26.48 -15.76
N PRO A 21 26.71 25.76 -16.42
CA PRO A 21 25.33 26.22 -16.51
C PRO A 21 24.75 26.30 -15.09
N GLN A 22 24.38 27.52 -14.68
CA GLN A 22 23.58 27.75 -13.48
C GLN A 22 22.23 27.08 -13.69
N SER A 23 22.04 25.89 -13.11
CA SER A 23 20.70 25.37 -12.84
C SER A 23 19.95 26.41 -12.01
N PRO A 24 18.70 26.76 -12.36
CA PRO A 24 17.91 27.65 -11.53
C PRO A 24 17.75 26.97 -10.17
N ALA A 25 18.09 27.72 -9.12
CA ALA A 25 17.84 27.35 -7.75
C ALA A 25 16.37 26.97 -7.62
N VAL A 26 16.11 25.69 -7.35
CA VAL A 26 14.83 25.26 -6.79
C VAL A 26 14.72 25.96 -5.45
N GLU A 27 13.92 27.01 -5.46
CA GLU A 27 13.37 27.66 -4.29
C GLU A 27 12.81 26.54 -3.40
N GLN A 28 13.47 26.29 -2.26
CA GLN A 28 12.96 25.39 -1.25
C GLN A 28 11.70 26.03 -0.68
N ALA A 29 10.57 25.74 -1.32
CA ALA A 29 9.25 25.94 -0.77
C ALA A 29 9.22 25.19 0.57
N GLY A 30 8.94 25.95 1.61
CA GLY A 30 9.14 25.55 2.99
C GLY A 30 8.50 24.22 3.34
N LEU A 31 9.15 23.52 4.27
CA LEU A 31 8.54 22.50 5.10
C LEU A 31 7.34 23.12 5.83
N ALA A 32 6.18 23.10 5.18
CA ALA A 32 4.91 23.25 5.84
C ALA A 32 4.57 21.90 6.47
N SER A 33 4.76 21.86 7.80
CA SER A 33 3.86 21.26 8.79
C SER A 33 3.25 19.90 8.45
N GLY A 34 3.56 18.91 9.28
CA GLY A 34 2.90 17.61 9.35
C GLY A 34 1.42 17.71 9.75
N THR A 35 0.59 18.20 8.85
CA THR A 35 -0.83 17.89 8.84
C THR A 35 -1.00 16.61 8.04
N LYS A 36 -1.26 15.52 8.78
CA LYS A 36 -1.89 14.29 8.29
C LYS A 36 -2.91 14.69 7.23
N ALA A 37 -2.70 14.28 5.98
CA ALA A 37 -3.61 14.62 4.90
C ALA A 37 -4.98 14.05 5.27
N GLU A 38 -5.91 14.92 5.64
CA GLU A 38 -7.27 14.54 5.95
C GLU A 38 -7.93 14.19 4.62
N VAL A 39 -8.11 12.90 4.38
CA VAL A 39 -8.83 12.40 3.20
C VAL A 39 -10.29 12.84 3.36
N PRO A 40 -10.83 13.68 2.47
CA PRO A 40 -12.19 14.19 2.65
C PRO A 40 -13.21 13.05 2.62
N ALA A 41 -14.27 13.16 3.42
CA ALA A 41 -15.41 12.23 3.36
C ALA A 41 -15.92 12.12 1.91
N GLY A 42 -16.08 10.89 1.41
CA GLY A 42 -16.41 10.60 0.01
C GLY A 42 -15.23 10.65 -0.99
N ALA A 43 -13.99 10.79 -0.55
CA ALA A 43 -12.82 10.78 -1.44
C ALA A 43 -12.41 9.38 -1.90
N LEU A 44 -12.78 8.34 -1.14
CA LEU A 44 -12.59 6.96 -1.56
C LEU A 44 -13.74 6.59 -2.49
N GLY A 45 -13.44 6.38 -3.76
CA GLY A 45 -14.46 6.01 -4.75
C GLY A 45 -14.98 4.58 -4.53
N GLU A 46 -16.15 4.29 -5.08
CA GLU A 46 -16.88 3.00 -5.04
C GLU A 46 -15.99 1.76 -5.20
N ARG A 47 -14.94 1.84 -6.04
CA ARG A 47 -13.97 0.74 -6.24
C ARG A 47 -13.36 0.22 -4.94
N PHE A 48 -13.10 1.09 -3.96
CA PHE A 48 -12.46 0.72 -2.70
C PHE A 48 -13.44 0.02 -1.76
N ILE A 49 -14.69 0.48 -1.76
CA ILE A 49 -15.79 -0.18 -1.05
C ILE A 49 -15.96 -1.59 -1.60
N LEU A 50 -16.06 -1.74 -2.93
CA LEU A 50 -16.25 -3.03 -3.58
C LEU A 50 -15.05 -3.96 -3.38
N ALA A 51 -13.82 -3.45 -3.50
CA ALA A 51 -12.62 -4.23 -3.21
C ALA A 51 -12.63 -4.75 -1.78
N PHE A 52 -12.99 -3.91 -0.80
CA PHE A 52 -13.07 -4.29 0.60
C PHE A 52 -14.17 -5.33 0.85
N VAL A 53 -15.42 -5.10 0.46
CA VAL A 53 -16.50 -6.06 0.75
C VAL A 53 -16.32 -7.40 0.04
N ASN A 54 -15.68 -7.42 -1.14
CA ASN A 54 -15.40 -8.65 -1.88
C ASN A 54 -14.14 -9.38 -1.42
N ALA A 55 -13.31 -8.78 -0.58
CA ALA A 55 -12.09 -9.42 -0.11
C ALA A 55 -12.44 -10.65 0.76
N PRO A 56 -11.78 -11.80 0.57
CA PRO A 56 -12.14 -13.05 1.24
C PRO A 56 -11.93 -13.01 2.76
N ASP A 57 -11.06 -12.11 3.23
CA ASP A 57 -10.76 -11.83 4.63
C ASP A 57 -11.72 -10.81 5.27
N THR A 58 -12.57 -10.14 4.49
CA THR A 58 -13.67 -9.35 5.05
C THR A 58 -14.67 -10.29 5.70
N SER A 59 -14.55 -10.47 7.01
CA SER A 59 -15.40 -11.37 7.77
C SER A 59 -16.67 -10.68 8.27
N PHE A 60 -17.58 -11.49 8.78
CA PHE A 60 -18.75 -10.99 9.50
C PHE A 60 -18.35 -10.12 10.69
N GLU A 61 -17.34 -10.53 11.46
CA GLU A 61 -16.85 -9.80 12.62
C GLU A 61 -16.23 -8.45 12.24
N VAL A 62 -15.47 -8.38 11.15
CA VAL A 62 -14.92 -7.11 10.64
C VAL A 62 -16.05 -6.14 10.31
N LEU A 63 -17.08 -6.61 9.59
CA LEU A 63 -18.22 -5.78 9.22
C LEU A 63 -19.09 -5.36 10.42
N ASP A 64 -19.34 -6.25 11.39
CA ASP A 64 -20.21 -5.98 12.54
C ASP A 64 -19.51 -5.21 13.67
N LEU A 65 -18.25 -5.55 13.98
CA LEU A 65 -17.54 -5.02 15.14
C LEU A 65 -16.60 -3.87 14.78
N ASP A 66 -15.80 -4.02 13.73
CA ASP A 66 -14.76 -3.04 13.39
C ASP A 66 -15.33 -1.89 12.55
N VAL A 67 -16.10 -2.21 11.51
CA VAL A 67 -16.85 -1.21 10.71
C VAL A 67 -18.08 -0.70 11.46
N GLY A 68 -18.70 -1.55 12.30
CA GLY A 68 -19.87 -1.19 13.09
C GLY A 68 -21.19 -1.23 12.33
N LEU A 69 -21.31 -2.06 11.29
CA LEU A 69 -22.55 -2.24 10.55
C LEU A 69 -23.64 -2.89 11.43
N ASP A 70 -24.92 -2.74 11.04
CA ASP A 70 -25.97 -3.56 11.64
C ASP A 70 -25.65 -5.04 11.38
N ARG A 71 -25.62 -5.83 12.46
CA ARG A 71 -25.41 -7.29 12.42
C ARG A 71 -26.14 -8.02 11.29
N ARG A 72 -27.38 -7.63 10.97
CA ARG A 72 -28.15 -8.26 9.88
C ARG A 72 -27.62 -7.86 8.52
N ALA A 73 -27.20 -6.61 8.34
CA ALA A 73 -26.56 -6.15 7.11
C ALA A 73 -25.24 -6.89 6.89
N ALA A 74 -24.38 -6.95 7.92
CA ALA A 74 -23.12 -7.71 7.88
C ALA A 74 -23.35 -9.19 7.50
N GLU A 75 -24.29 -9.87 8.16
CA GLU A 75 -24.63 -11.27 7.85
C GLU A 75 -25.12 -11.45 6.40
N ARG A 76 -25.88 -10.47 5.87
CA ARG A 76 -26.45 -10.54 4.52
C ARG A 76 -25.42 -10.28 3.44
N ILE A 77 -24.50 -9.35 3.68
CA ILE A 77 -23.36 -9.08 2.79
C ILE A 77 -22.51 -10.34 2.64
N ILE A 78 -22.09 -10.95 3.76
CA ILE A 78 -21.27 -12.17 3.74
C ILE A 78 -22.00 -13.32 3.05
N ARG A 79 -23.29 -13.52 3.35
CA ARG A 79 -24.08 -14.59 2.71
C ARG A 79 -24.26 -14.37 1.21
N HIS A 80 -24.41 -13.12 0.77
CA HIS A 80 -24.49 -12.81 -0.66
C HIS A 80 -23.17 -13.14 -1.35
N ARG A 81 -22.06 -12.68 -0.77
CA ARG A 81 -20.71 -12.89 -1.31
C ARG A 81 -20.32 -14.36 -1.37
N ASP A 82 -20.47 -15.09 -0.26
CA ASP A 82 -19.97 -16.47 -0.08
C ASP A 82 -20.97 -17.56 -0.47
N GLY A 83 -22.03 -17.19 -1.20
CA GLY A 83 -22.99 -18.15 -1.73
C GLY A 83 -23.68 -19.03 -0.67
N ALA A 84 -23.97 -20.27 -1.05
CA ALA A 84 -24.72 -21.23 -0.26
C ALA A 84 -23.87 -22.00 0.74
N ASP A 85 -22.59 -22.25 0.42
CA ASP A 85 -21.66 -22.96 1.29
C ASP A 85 -21.09 -22.08 2.42
N ARG A 86 -21.17 -20.75 2.27
CA ARG A 86 -20.67 -19.74 3.22
C ARG A 86 -19.14 -19.77 3.36
N GLU A 87 -18.44 -20.19 2.33
CA GLU A 87 -16.99 -20.21 2.30
C GLU A 87 -16.51 -19.33 1.15
N SER A 88 -15.70 -18.31 1.45
CA SER A 88 -15.18 -17.43 0.41
C SER A 88 -14.15 -18.13 -0.47
N GLY A 89 -14.13 -17.80 -1.75
CA GLY A 89 -13.23 -18.34 -2.76
C GLY A 89 -13.75 -19.62 -3.43
N THR A 90 -15.03 -19.97 -3.24
CA THR A 90 -15.64 -21.17 -3.82
C THR A 90 -16.40 -20.85 -5.11
N ALA A 91 -16.98 -21.88 -5.73
CA ALA A 91 -17.58 -21.75 -7.06
C ALA A 91 -18.95 -21.05 -7.05
N ASP A 92 -19.61 -20.97 -5.90
CA ASP A 92 -20.91 -20.34 -5.71
C ASP A 92 -20.83 -18.92 -5.12
N ASP A 93 -19.61 -18.39 -4.97
CA ASP A 93 -19.40 -16.98 -4.64
C ASP A 93 -20.12 -16.06 -5.64
N ASN A 94 -20.71 -15.00 -5.11
CA ASN A 94 -21.35 -13.94 -5.86
C ASN A 94 -20.82 -12.58 -5.40
N TYR A 95 -19.63 -12.21 -5.89
CA TYR A 95 -19.00 -10.93 -5.61
C TYR A 95 -19.86 -9.76 -6.11
N PHE A 96 -19.82 -8.65 -5.36
CA PHE A 96 -20.50 -7.42 -5.74
C PHE A 96 -19.80 -6.74 -6.91
N ASP A 97 -20.51 -6.54 -8.01
CA ASP A 97 -19.98 -5.82 -9.18
C ASP A 97 -20.19 -4.30 -9.08
N SER A 98 -21.10 -3.86 -8.20
CA SER A 98 -21.48 -2.44 -8.07
C SER A 98 -21.96 -2.09 -6.66
N VAL A 99 -21.83 -0.81 -6.30
CA VAL A 99 -22.38 -0.31 -5.03
C VAL A 99 -23.91 -0.33 -5.04
N ASP A 100 -24.54 -0.17 -6.20
CA ASP A 100 -26.00 -0.34 -6.36
C ASP A 100 -26.46 -1.76 -6.03
N GLU A 101 -25.68 -2.78 -6.42
CA GLU A 101 -25.94 -4.17 -6.03
C GLU A 101 -25.80 -4.36 -4.52
N LEU A 102 -24.73 -3.82 -3.91
CA LEU A 102 -24.53 -3.87 -2.47
C LEU A 102 -25.72 -3.22 -1.71
N LEU A 103 -26.18 -2.06 -2.18
CA LEU A 103 -27.35 -1.36 -1.63
C LEU A 103 -28.68 -2.09 -1.87
N SER A 104 -28.72 -3.06 -2.78
CA SER A 104 -29.91 -3.88 -3.02
C SER A 104 -30.07 -5.03 -2.02
N VAL A 105 -29.03 -5.33 -1.23
CA VAL A 105 -29.05 -6.37 -0.21
C VAL A 105 -29.97 -5.96 0.95
N ASP A 106 -30.79 -6.90 1.41
CA ASP A 106 -31.66 -6.68 2.57
C ASP A 106 -30.87 -6.14 3.76
N TRP A 107 -31.39 -5.07 4.38
CA TRP A 107 -30.80 -4.36 5.53
C TRP A 107 -29.56 -3.52 5.23
N VAL A 108 -29.05 -3.54 4.00
CA VAL A 108 -28.05 -2.58 3.55
C VAL A 108 -28.75 -1.30 3.12
N GLY A 109 -28.23 -0.16 3.56
CA GLY A 109 -28.78 1.15 3.23
C GLY A 109 -27.68 2.20 3.10
N PRO A 110 -28.04 3.47 2.81
CA PRO A 110 -27.05 4.53 2.61
C PRO A 110 -26.05 4.67 3.77
N THR A 111 -26.49 4.50 5.01
CA THR A 111 -25.60 4.54 6.20
C THR A 111 -24.54 3.44 6.21
N THR A 112 -24.77 2.32 5.53
CA THR A 112 -23.73 1.29 5.35
C THR A 112 -22.58 1.82 4.52
N ILE A 113 -22.86 2.59 3.47
CA ILE A 113 -21.83 3.21 2.64
C ILE A 113 -21.07 4.25 3.45
N ASP A 114 -21.77 5.10 4.20
CA ASP A 114 -21.13 6.10 5.06
C ASP A 114 -20.14 5.45 6.06
N LEU A 115 -20.56 4.35 6.73
CA LEU A 115 -19.71 3.64 7.69
C LEU A 115 -18.51 2.95 7.02
N LEU A 116 -18.69 2.36 5.84
CA LEU A 116 -17.61 1.75 5.07
C LEU A 116 -16.60 2.81 4.60
N GLU A 117 -17.09 3.95 4.10
CA GLU A 117 -16.25 5.07 3.70
C GLU A 117 -15.48 5.64 4.88
N ASP A 118 -16.14 5.87 6.02
CA ASP A 118 -15.50 6.39 7.23
C ASP A 118 -14.42 5.43 7.74
N TRP A 119 -14.70 4.13 7.79
CA TRP A 119 -13.73 3.12 8.20
C TRP A 119 -12.53 3.07 7.24
N LEU A 120 -12.78 3.07 5.93
CA LEU A 120 -11.73 3.07 4.92
C LEU A 120 -10.93 4.37 4.94
N VAL A 121 -11.56 5.52 5.18
CA VAL A 121 -10.87 6.81 5.35
C VAL A 121 -10.03 6.79 6.61
N GLN A 122 -10.52 6.24 7.72
CA GLN A 122 -9.73 6.11 8.94
C GLN A 122 -8.52 5.22 8.71
N ALA A 123 -8.72 4.05 8.09
CA ALA A 123 -7.67 3.14 7.66
C ALA A 123 -6.67 3.84 6.71
N ALA A 124 -7.17 4.66 5.76
CA ALA A 124 -6.36 5.40 4.79
C ALA A 124 -5.60 6.60 5.40
N THR A 125 -6.18 7.24 6.41
CA THR A 125 -5.63 8.43 7.06
C THR A 125 -4.54 8.01 8.04
N ASP A 126 -4.66 6.82 8.62
CA ASP A 126 -3.58 6.16 9.32
C ASP A 126 -2.50 5.59 8.36
N GLY A 127 -2.74 5.51 7.04
CA GLY A 127 -1.74 5.13 6.03
C GLY A 127 -2.29 4.80 4.63
N GLN A 128 -1.48 4.72 3.57
CA GLN A 128 -1.92 4.34 2.21
C GLN A 128 -2.65 2.98 2.16
N LEU A 129 -3.83 2.94 1.52
CA LEU A 129 -4.55 1.69 1.22
C LEU A 129 -3.95 1.01 -0.03
N VAL A 130 -3.59 -0.26 0.10
CA VAL A 130 -3.09 -1.14 -0.96
C VAL A 130 -3.85 -2.46 -0.87
N ASP A 131 -4.63 -2.78 -1.91
CA ASP A 131 -5.51 -3.96 -1.95
C ASP A 131 -6.35 -4.15 -0.67
N GLY A 132 -6.97 -3.07 -0.17
CA GLY A 132 -7.79 -3.12 1.04
C GLY A 132 -7.00 -3.11 2.35
N VAL A 133 -5.67 -3.24 2.32
CA VAL A 133 -4.81 -3.21 3.50
C VAL A 133 -4.19 -1.81 3.69
N ALA A 134 -4.35 -1.24 4.88
CA ALA A 134 -3.76 0.04 5.24
C ALA A 134 -2.28 -0.07 5.62
N PHE A 135 -1.47 0.86 5.13
CA PHE A 135 -0.04 0.96 5.45
C PHE A 135 0.34 2.40 5.74
N THR A 136 0.85 2.72 6.92
CA THR A 136 1.60 3.98 7.09
C THR A 136 2.74 4.04 6.07
N ASP A 137 3.25 5.24 5.77
CA ASP A 137 4.43 5.38 4.88
C ASP A 137 5.62 4.56 5.41
N ASP A 138 5.81 4.52 6.73
CA ASP A 138 6.87 3.77 7.39
C ASP A 138 6.65 2.25 7.30
N GLU A 139 5.42 1.77 7.54
CA GLU A 139 5.09 0.34 7.39
C GLU A 139 5.26 -0.12 5.95
N ALA A 140 4.84 0.67 4.96
CA ALA A 140 5.03 0.33 3.55
C ALA A 140 6.52 0.17 3.22
N ILE A 141 7.38 1.05 3.74
CA ILE A 141 8.83 0.94 3.56
C ILE A 141 9.38 -0.30 4.27
N MET A 142 8.97 -0.56 5.51
CA MET A 142 9.44 -1.70 6.29
C MET A 142 9.00 -3.04 5.68
N VAL A 143 7.76 -3.14 5.21
CA VAL A 143 7.25 -4.33 4.52
C VAL A 143 8.00 -4.58 3.22
N VAL A 144 8.22 -3.54 2.40
CA VAL A 144 9.01 -3.69 1.17
C VAL A 144 10.45 -4.07 1.49
N SER A 145 11.03 -3.53 2.56
CA SER A 145 12.35 -3.95 3.03
C SER A 145 12.36 -5.42 3.42
N LEU A 146 11.40 -5.86 4.24
CA LEU A 146 11.25 -7.26 4.65
C LEU A 146 11.10 -8.17 3.43
N ALA A 147 10.19 -7.85 2.50
CA ALA A 147 9.95 -8.63 1.29
C ALA A 147 11.18 -8.73 0.38
N ASN A 148 12.07 -7.74 0.38
CA ASN A 148 13.31 -7.75 -0.38
C ASN A 148 14.46 -8.51 0.29
N THR A 149 14.46 -8.62 1.62
CA THR A 149 15.63 -9.16 2.37
C THR A 149 15.37 -10.45 3.13
N ALA A 150 14.12 -10.79 3.42
CA ALA A 150 13.78 -12.02 4.14
C ALA A 150 14.20 -13.28 3.38
N GLU A 151 14.57 -14.32 4.12
CA GLU A 151 14.84 -15.64 3.56
C GLU A 151 13.52 -16.34 3.19
N ALA A 152 13.58 -17.24 2.21
CA ALA A 152 12.41 -17.98 1.73
C ALA A 152 11.73 -18.75 2.88
N ASP A 153 12.52 -19.45 3.69
CA ASP A 153 12.02 -20.22 4.84
C ASP A 153 11.31 -19.34 5.87
N TYR A 154 11.77 -18.10 6.08
CA TYR A 154 11.09 -17.18 6.99
C TYR A 154 9.72 -16.76 6.44
N LEU A 155 9.64 -16.50 5.13
CA LEU A 155 8.38 -16.14 4.49
C LEU A 155 7.39 -17.32 4.45
N ASP A 156 7.86 -18.53 4.13
CA ASP A 156 7.02 -19.72 3.99
C ASP A 156 6.68 -20.38 5.33
N VAL A 157 7.63 -20.50 6.26
CA VAL A 157 7.46 -21.27 7.50
C VAL A 157 7.11 -20.38 8.68
N ASP A 158 7.86 -19.30 8.91
CA ASP A 158 7.63 -18.44 10.08
C ASP A 158 6.42 -17.51 9.89
N LEU A 159 6.23 -16.98 8.68
CA LEU A 159 5.06 -16.14 8.35
C LEU A 159 3.89 -16.93 7.74
N GLU A 160 4.11 -18.20 7.42
CA GLU A 160 3.12 -19.10 6.81
C GLU A 160 2.46 -18.49 5.56
N LEU A 161 3.25 -17.86 4.68
CA LEU A 161 2.76 -17.34 3.40
C LEU A 161 2.53 -18.50 2.42
N ASP A 162 1.56 -18.34 1.50
CA ASP A 162 1.37 -19.32 0.42
C ASP A 162 2.66 -19.43 -0.41
N ILE A 163 3.13 -20.66 -0.63
CA ILE A 163 4.38 -20.92 -1.35
C ILE A 163 4.44 -20.25 -2.73
N ARG A 164 3.31 -20.09 -3.42
CA ARG A 164 3.26 -19.39 -4.72
C ARG A 164 3.47 -17.89 -4.56
N ALA A 165 2.98 -17.31 -3.46
CA ALA A 165 3.25 -15.92 -3.12
C ALA A 165 4.73 -15.73 -2.72
N VAL A 166 5.31 -16.69 -1.99
CA VAL A 166 6.74 -16.69 -1.65
C VAL A 166 7.58 -16.71 -2.93
N ASP A 167 7.33 -17.67 -3.83
CA ASP A 167 8.03 -17.76 -5.13
C ASP A 167 7.88 -16.46 -5.93
N GLY A 168 6.66 -15.92 -6.02
CA GLY A 168 6.39 -14.65 -6.69
C GLY A 168 7.17 -13.47 -6.10
N ILE A 169 7.22 -13.37 -4.76
CA ILE A 169 7.96 -12.31 -4.06
C ILE A 169 9.46 -12.45 -4.34
N LEU A 170 10.01 -13.66 -4.26
CA LEU A 170 11.43 -13.92 -4.51
C LEU A 170 11.83 -13.59 -5.95
N ASP A 171 11.00 -13.98 -6.92
CA ASP A 171 11.22 -13.72 -8.36
C ASP A 171 11.07 -12.24 -8.71
N ALA A 172 10.20 -11.50 -8.00
CA ALA A 172 9.96 -10.08 -8.22
C ALA A 172 11.06 -9.17 -7.64
N ARG A 173 12.01 -9.71 -6.87
CA ARG A 173 13.08 -8.90 -6.27
C ARG A 173 13.98 -8.25 -7.33
N PRO A 174 14.35 -6.97 -7.17
CA PRO A 174 13.95 -6.06 -6.09
C PRO A 174 12.59 -5.40 -6.34
N ILE A 175 11.75 -5.41 -5.30
CA ILE A 175 10.43 -4.79 -5.30
C ILE A 175 10.58 -3.31 -4.91
N ARG A 176 9.99 -2.41 -5.72
CA ARG A 176 10.20 -0.97 -5.62
C ARG A 176 9.42 -0.30 -4.50
N ASP A 177 8.15 -0.68 -4.33
CA ASP A 177 7.24 -0.11 -3.36
C ASP A 177 6.11 -1.10 -3.04
N ILE A 178 5.26 -0.71 -2.09
CA ILE A 178 4.18 -1.57 -1.59
C ILE A 178 3.13 -1.92 -2.66
N ARG A 179 2.95 -1.04 -3.66
CA ARG A 179 2.05 -1.30 -4.81
C ARG A 179 2.67 -2.34 -5.74
N ALA A 180 3.97 -2.22 -6.03
CA ALA A 180 4.68 -3.22 -6.81
C ALA A 180 4.72 -4.59 -6.10
N LEU A 181 4.71 -4.61 -4.77
CA LEU A 181 4.55 -5.86 -4.00
C LEU A 181 3.16 -6.45 -4.16
N ALA A 182 2.11 -5.63 -4.06
CA ALA A 182 0.73 -6.06 -4.22
C ALA A 182 0.42 -6.59 -5.63
N ASP A 183 1.07 -6.04 -6.66
CA ASP A 183 0.95 -6.52 -8.05
C ASP A 183 1.62 -7.90 -8.31
N VAL A 184 2.36 -8.45 -7.33
CA VAL A 184 3.00 -9.76 -7.48
C VAL A 184 1.94 -10.86 -7.50
N ALA A 185 2.07 -11.79 -8.44
CA ALA A 185 1.14 -12.91 -8.55
C ALA A 185 1.03 -13.67 -7.22
N TYR A 186 -0.21 -13.96 -6.82
CA TYR A 186 -0.55 -14.62 -5.55
C TYR A 186 -0.27 -13.81 -4.28
N VAL A 187 0.24 -12.58 -4.38
CA VAL A 187 0.22 -11.62 -3.27
C VAL A 187 -1.15 -10.97 -3.24
N GLY A 188 -1.89 -11.22 -2.16
CA GLY A 188 -3.18 -10.60 -1.90
C GLY A 188 -3.23 -9.91 -0.54
N PRO A 189 -4.40 -9.41 -0.13
CA PRO A 189 -4.59 -8.68 1.12
C PRO A 189 -4.03 -9.45 2.33
N ALA A 190 -4.35 -10.74 2.46
CA ALA A 190 -3.83 -11.59 3.54
C ALA A 190 -2.30 -11.69 3.60
N THR A 191 -1.63 -11.76 2.44
CA THR A 191 -0.14 -11.74 2.38
C THR A 191 0.39 -10.39 2.86
N LEU A 192 -0.22 -9.30 2.40
CA LEU A 192 0.13 -7.94 2.78
C LEU A 192 -0.08 -7.69 4.29
N GLU A 193 -1.16 -8.22 4.87
CA GLU A 193 -1.44 -8.15 6.31
C GLU A 193 -0.42 -8.93 7.13
N ARG A 194 -0.06 -10.15 6.73
CA ARG A 194 0.96 -10.97 7.42
C ARG A 194 2.32 -10.29 7.41
N LEU A 195 2.72 -9.74 6.26
CA LEU A 195 3.97 -8.98 6.15
C LEU A 195 3.94 -7.71 7.01
N ARG A 196 2.80 -7.00 7.07
CA ARG A 196 2.61 -5.85 7.97
C ARG A 196 2.71 -6.28 9.43
N ALA A 197 2.05 -7.37 9.82
CA ALA A 197 2.08 -7.89 11.18
C ALA A 197 3.48 -8.34 11.62
N ALA A 198 4.33 -8.79 10.69
CA ALA A 198 5.71 -9.18 10.97
C ALA A 198 6.60 -8.00 11.39
N ILE A 199 6.33 -6.79 10.89
CA ILE A 199 7.12 -5.58 11.20
C ILE A 199 6.58 -4.76 12.38
N SER A 200 5.42 -5.16 12.92
CA SER A 200 4.81 -4.55 14.11
C SER A 200 5.14 -5.26 15.42
N GLN A 201 5.90 -6.36 15.38
CA GLN A 201 6.33 -7.16 16.55
C GLN A 201 7.70 -6.70 17.08
#